data_AF-A0A926D2N1-F1
#
_entry.id   AF-A0A926D2N1-F1
#
_cell.length_a   1.000
_cell.length_b   1.000
_cell.length_c   1.000
_cell.angle_alpha   90.00
_cell.angle_beta   90.00
_cell.angle_gamma   90.00
#
_symmetry.space_group_name_H-M   'P 1'
#
loop_
_entity.id
_entity.type
_entity.pdbx_description
1 polymer ?
#
loop_
_entity_poly.entity_id
_entity_poly.type
_entity_poly.pdbx_seq_one_letter_code
_entity_poly.pdbx_strand_id
1 'polypeptide(L)' 'MDTLILIGQIILVILGLFLVLVILLQPAKTAGLGSIAGGAETFFGKNKSKSFEGRMVFLTKIAAAAFLVISAVMVFLQK' A
#
# COMPACT_ATOMS: atom_id res chain seq x y z
N MET A 1 -4.76 16.79 -27.20
CA MET A 1 -5.15 16.21 -25.89
C MET A 1 -4.60 14.80 -25.74
N ASP A 2 -4.51 14.04 -26.83
CA ASP A 2 -3.98 12.68 -26.85
C ASP A 2 -2.53 12.56 -26.37
N THR A 3 -1.66 13.51 -26.71
CA THR A 3 -0.26 13.49 -26.26
C THR A 3 -0.13 13.63 -24.74
N LEU A 4 -0.95 14.47 -24.10
CA LEU A 4 -0.95 14.59 -22.62
C LEU A 4 -1.49 13.32 -21.96
N ILE A 5 -2.54 12.72 -22.53
CA ILE A 5 -3.13 11.47 -22.05
C ILE A 5 -2.12 10.32 -22.16
N LEU A 6 -1.42 10.21 -23.30
CA LEU A 6 -0.38 9.20 -23.53
C LEU A 6 0.74 9.31 -22.51
N ILE A 7 1.26 10.52 -22.28
CA ILE A 7 2.31 10.77 -21.29
C ILE A 7 1.79 10.41 -19.88
N GLY A 8 0.55 10.81 -19.56
CA GLY A 8 -0.10 10.47 -18.29
C GLY A 8 -0.23 8.96 -18.07
N GLN A 9 -0.67 8.20 -19.08
CA GLN A 9 -0.79 6.74 -19.02
C GLN A 9 0.56 6.06 -18.80
N ILE A 10 1.61 6.48 -19.51
CA ILE A 10 2.95 5.92 -19.35
C ILE A 10 3.45 6.10 -17.91
N ILE A 11 3.29 7.31 -17.34
CA ILE A 11 3.67 7.61 -15.96
C ILE A 11 2.87 6.74 -14.97
N LEU A 12 1.57 6.55 -15.23
CA LEU A 12 0.68 5.78 -14.36
C LEU A 12 1.05 4.29 -14.33
N VAL A 13 1.43 3.73 -15.47
CA VAL A 13 1.93 2.35 -15.57
C VAL A 13 3.23 2.18 -14.79
N ILE A 14 4.18 3.10 -14.93
CA ILE A 14 5.46 3.05 -14.20
C ILE A 14 5.24 3.15 -12.68
N LEU A 15 4.39 4.09 -12.24
CA LEU A 15 4.02 4.24 -10.84
C LEU A 15 3.33 2.99 -10.28
N GLY A 16 2.45 2.38 -11.07
CA GLY A 16 1.77 1.13 -10.70
C GLY A 16 2.77 -0.02 -10.51
N LEU A 17 3.72 -0.16 -11.44
CA LEU A 17 4.76 -1.20 -11.34
C LEU A 17 5.62 -1.01 -10.09
N PHE A 18 6.04 0.23 -9.82
CA PHE A 18 6.81 0.57 -8.61
C PHE A 18 6.02 0.23 -7.34
N LEU A 19 4.73 0.55 -7.30
CA LEU A 19 3.87 0.30 -6.15
C LEU A 19 3.70 -1.20 -5.88
N VAL A 20 3.57 -2.03 -6.93
CA VAL A 20 3.54 -3.49 -6.79
C VAL A 20 4.84 -4.02 -6.19
N LEU A 21 6.00 -3.55 -6.64
CA LEU A 21 7.30 -3.93 -6.08
C LEU A 21 7.40 -3.56 -4.59
N VAL A 22 6.97 -2.35 -4.23
CA VAL A 22 6.95 -1.89 -2.84
C VAL A 22 6.03 -2.75 -1.98
N ILE A 23 4.87 -3.16 -2.48
CA ILE A 23 3.93 -4.04 -1.77
C ILE A 23 4.53 -5.43 -1.54
N LEU A 24 5.22 -6.00 -2.52
CA LEU A 24 5.87 -7.31 -2.38
C LEU A 24 6.98 -7.31 -1.33
N LEU A 25 7.69 -6.19 -1.19
CA LEU A 25 8.72 -6.02 -0.16
C LEU A 25 8.13 -5.79 1.23
N GLN A 26 6.80 -5.70 1.38
CA GLN A 26 6.19 -5.55 2.69
C GLN A 26 6.13 -6.90 3.40
N PRO A 27 6.57 -6.96 4.67
CA PRO A 27 6.48 -8.18 5.45
C PRO A 27 5.02 -8.58 5.62
N ALA A 28 4.68 -9.78 5.16
CA ALA A 28 3.38 -10.38 5.39
C ALA A 28 3.22 -10.63 6.89
N LYS A 29 2.28 -9.92 7.53
CA LYS A 29 1.93 -10.23 8.92
C LYS A 29 1.31 -11.62 8.94
N THR A 30 2.05 -12.61 9.47
CA THR A 30 1.54 -13.95 9.76
C THR A 30 0.27 -13.83 10.61
N ALA A 31 -0.88 -13.97 9.96
CA ALA A 31 -2.17 -14.12 10.60
C ALA A 31 -2.30 -15.60 11.00
N GLY A 32 -2.30 -15.89 12.30
CA GLY A 32 -2.88 -17.16 12.77
C GLY A 32 -2.23 -17.86 13.95
N LEU A 33 -0.91 -17.74 14.18
CA LEU A 33 -0.24 -18.57 15.21
C LEU A 33 -0.09 -17.91 16.59
N GLY A 34 -0.22 -16.59 16.70
CA GLY A 34 -0.10 -15.86 17.99
C GLY A 34 -1.40 -15.75 18.81
N SER A 35 -2.58 -15.88 18.20
CA SER A 35 -3.86 -15.78 18.91
C SER A 35 -4.23 -17.02 19.73
N ILE A 36 -3.51 -18.13 19.55
CA ILE A 36 -3.79 -19.40 20.24
C ILE A 36 -2.94 -19.54 21.52
N ALA A 37 -1.89 -18.72 21.70
CA ALA A 37 -0.85 -18.97 22.70
C ALA A 37 -0.85 -18.10 23.98
N GLY A 38 -1.67 -17.06 24.14
CA GLY A 38 -1.64 -16.38 25.44
C GLY A 38 -2.41 -15.08 25.60
N GLY A 39 -3.34 -15.09 26.55
CA GLY A 39 -3.86 -13.91 27.25
C GLY A 39 -2.80 -13.10 28.03
N ALA A 40 -1.53 -13.20 27.68
CA ALA A 40 -0.39 -12.48 28.26
C ALA A 40 0.31 -11.52 27.28
N GLU A 41 0.03 -11.57 25.97
CA GLU A 41 0.74 -10.77 24.95
C GLU A 41 0.28 -9.30 24.81
N THR A 42 -0.72 -8.88 25.58
CA THR A 42 -1.21 -7.48 25.61
C THR A 42 -0.12 -6.47 26.03
N PHE A 43 0.95 -6.91 26.70
CA PHE A 43 2.11 -6.07 27.01
C PHE A 43 3.07 -5.82 25.82
N PHE A 44 3.21 -6.77 24.88
CA PHE A 44 4.06 -6.59 23.70
C PHE A 44 3.31 -5.95 22.51
N GLY A 45 1.97 -6.02 22.49
CA GLY A 45 1.14 -5.38 21.47
C GLY A 45 1.10 -3.85 21.55
N LYS A 46 1.25 -3.27 22.75
CA LYS A 46 1.04 -1.83 22.99
C LYS A 46 2.14 -0.92 22.40
N ASN A 47 3.37 -1.44 22.26
CA ASN A 47 4.49 -0.73 21.62
C ASN A 47 4.83 -1.21 20.20
N LYS A 48 4.20 -2.29 19.70
CA LYS A 48 4.39 -2.78 18.32
C LYS A 48 3.80 -1.85 17.26
N SER A 49 2.98 -0.86 17.66
CA SER A 49 2.53 0.24 16.78
C SER A 49 3.64 1.24 16.46
N LYS A 50 4.74 1.26 17.22
CA LYS A 50 5.95 2.06 16.95
C LYS A 50 7.00 1.31 16.12
N SER A 51 6.73 0.07 15.72
CA SER A 51 7.62 -0.65 14.80
C SER A 51 7.61 0.05 13.43
N PHE A 52 8.80 0.33 12.89
CA PHE A 52 9.00 0.84 11.53
C PHE A 52 8.18 0.06 10.50
N GLU A 53 8.01 -1.23 10.74
CA GLU A 53 7.24 -2.18 9.96
C GLU A 53 5.74 -1.81 9.89
N GLY A 54 5.14 -1.40 11.00
CA GLY A 54 3.74 -0.97 11.04
C GLY A 54 3.50 0.35 10.29
N ARG A 55 4.49 1.26 10.33
CA ARG A 55 4.42 2.55 9.66
C ARG A 55 4.59 2.44 8.15
N MET A 56 5.49 1.57 7.69
CA MET A 56 5.67 1.28 6.25
C MET A 56 4.45 0.61 5.64
N VAL A 57 3.83 -0.36 6.33
CA VAL A 57 2.59 -1.00 5.87
C VAL A 57 1.45 0.00 5.76
N PHE A 58 1.29 0.89 6.75
CA PHE A 58 0.26 1.93 6.72
C PHE A 58 0.48 2.95 5.59
N LEU A 59 1.72 3.39 5.38
CA LEU A 59 2.09 4.30 4.29
C LEU A 59 1.79 3.70 2.92
N THR A 60 2.17 2.45 2.67
CA THR A 60 1.88 1.80 1.39
C THR A 60 0.40 1.56 1.18
N LYS A 61 -0.36 1.28 2.25
CA LYS A 61 -1.82 1.16 2.15
C LYS A 61 -2.47 2.48 1.73
N ILE A 62 -2.01 3.61 2.28
CA ILE A 62 -2.46 4.95 1.86
C ILE A 62 -2.03 5.23 0.42
N ALA A 63 -0.77 4.93 0.07
CA ALA A 63 -0.25 5.15 -1.27
C ALA A 63 -1.03 4.34 -2.33
N ALA A 64 -1.39 3.09 -2.03
CA ALA A 64 -2.21 2.25 -2.89
C ALA A 64 -3.63 2.81 -3.08
N ALA A 65 -4.25 3.29 -2.00
CA ALA A 65 -5.56 3.94 -2.09
C ALA A 65 -5.50 5.23 -2.93
N ALA A 66 -4.49 6.07 -2.70
CA ALA A 66 -4.29 7.30 -3.48
C ALA A 66 -4.04 7.00 -4.97
N PHE A 67 -3.24 5.99 -5.28
CA PHE A 67 -2.99 5.55 -6.66
C PHE A 67 -4.29 5.13 -7.37
N LEU A 68 -5.14 4.38 -6.68
CA LEU A 68 -6.43 3.93 -7.24
C LEU A 68 -7.35 5.13 -7.54
N VAL A 69 -7.40 6.11 -6.64
CA VAL A 69 -8.19 7.34 -6.85
C VAL A 69 -7.66 8.15 -8.04
N ILE A 70 -6.34 8.36 -8.12
CA ILE A 70 -5.73 9.10 -9.23
C ILE A 70 -5.95 8.37 -10.56
N SER A 71 -5.84 7.04 -10.55
CA SER A 71 -6.13 6.20 -11.72
C SER A 71 -7.57 6.35 -12.19
N ALA A 72 -8.54 6.30 -11.27
CA ALA A 72 -9.94 6.50 -11.60
C ALA A 72 -10.19 7.89 -12.21
N VAL A 73 -9.63 8.95 -11.61
CA VAL A 73 -9.74 10.33 -12.14
C VAL A 73 -9.14 10.43 -13.54
N MET A 74 -7.97 9.84 -13.77
CA MET A 74 -7.35 9.80 -15.11
C MET A 74 -8.26 9.10 -16.13
N VAL A 75 -8.90 7.98 -15.77
CA VAL A 75 -9.85 7.29 -16.67
C VAL A 75 -11.07 8.16 -17.00
N PHE A 76 -11.59 8.92 -16.04
CA PHE A 76 -12.70 9.85 -16.30
C PHE A 76 -12.29 11.06 -17.16
N LEU A 77 -11.04 11.53 -17.03
CA LEU A 77 -10.50 12.65 -17.82
C LEU A 77 -10.11 12.24 -19.26
N GLN A 78 -9.97 10.94 -19.51
CA GLN A 78 -9.69 10.34 -20.82
C GLN A 78 -10.96 10.05 -21.64
N LYS A 79 -12.14 10.10 -21.03
CA LYS A 79 -13.44 10.05 -21.72
C LYS A 79 -13.82 11.40 -22.27
#